data_AF-A0A259AX01-F1
#
_entry.id   AF-A0A259AX01-F1
#
_cell.length_a   1.000
_cell.length_b   1.000
_cell.length_c   1.000
_cell.angle_alpha   90.00
_cell.angle_beta   90.00
_cell.angle_gamma   90.00
#
_symmetry.space_group_name_H-M   'P 1'
#
loop_
_entity.id
_entity.type
_entity.pdbx_description
1 polymer ?
#
loop_
_entity_poly.entity_id
_entity_poly.type
_entity_poly.pdbx_seq_one_letter_code
_entity_poly.pdbx_strand_id
1 'polypeptide(L)' 'ATPMQVALAWLLRRSPNILLIPGTSSTAHLAENLAASRLDIPDAAMDVLGTIGGSAAS' A
#
# COMPACT_ATOMS: atom_id res chain seq x y z
N ALA A 1 -7.27 8.96 -3.03
CA ALA A 1 -5.96 8.27 -3.05
C ALA A 1 -5.69 7.80 -4.47
N THR A 2 -4.44 7.90 -4.94
CA THR A 2 -4.03 7.32 -6.23
C THR A 2 -3.91 5.79 -6.10
N PRO A 3 -3.96 5.03 -7.21
CA PRO A 3 -3.78 3.57 -7.15
C PRO A 3 -2.48 3.15 -6.47
N MET A 4 -1.39 3.90 -6.70
CA MET A 4 -0.11 3.66 -6.03
C MET A 4 -0.21 3.89 -4.52
N GLN A 5 -0.89 4.93 -4.07
CA GLN A 5 -1.10 5.17 -2.63
C GLN A 5 -1.87 4.03 -1.96
N VAL A 6 -2.91 3.51 -2.61
CA VAL A 6 -3.68 2.36 -2.11
C VAL A 6 -2.80 1.12 -2.03
N ALA A 7 -1.98 0.85 -3.07
CA ALA A 7 -1.07 -0.28 -3.08
C ALA A 7 -0.01 -0.22 -1.97
N LEU A 8 0.64 0.95 -1.79
CA LEU A 8 1.64 1.15 -0.74
C LEU A 8 1.02 1.04 0.67
N ALA A 9 -0.13 1.66 0.90
CA ALA A 9 -0.85 1.58 2.17
C ALA A 9 -1.29 0.15 2.50
N TRP A 10 -1.79 -0.60 1.49
CA TRP A 10 -2.13 -2.01 1.64
C TRP A 10 -0.93 -2.85 2.04
N LEU A 11 0.22 -2.69 1.37
CA LEU A 11 1.44 -3.42 1.71
C LEU A 11 1.94 -3.11 3.13
N LEU A 12 1.91 -1.84 3.56
CA LEU A 12 2.29 -1.44 4.92
C LEU A 12 1.36 -2.06 5.99
N ARG A 13 0.07 -2.26 5.71
CA ARG A 13 -0.87 -2.89 6.65
C ARG A 13 -0.69 -4.40 6.83
N ARG A 14 0.00 -5.09 5.92
CA ARG A 14 0.10 -6.56 5.94
C ARG A 14 0.96 -7.11 7.08
N SER A 15 1.93 -6.35 7.58
CA SER A 15 2.77 -6.74 8.71
C SER A 15 3.53 -5.54 9.26
N PRO A 16 3.72 -5.45 10.60
CA PRO A 16 4.50 -4.38 11.21
C PRO A 16 5.98 -4.33 10.79
N ASN A 17 6.49 -5.42 10.18
CA ASN A 17 7.91 -5.53 9.80
C ASN A 17 8.18 -5.22 8.31
N ILE A 18 7.21 -4.63 7.60
CA ILE A 18 7.37 -4.24 6.19
C ILE A 18 7.89 -2.80 6.11
N LEU A 19 9.04 -2.63 5.45
CA LEU A 19 9.57 -1.31 5.07
C LEU A 19 9.56 -1.20 3.54
N LEU A 20 8.78 -0.24 3.02
CA LEU A 20 8.74 0.04 1.59
C LEU A 20 9.83 1.05 1.20
N ILE A 21 10.52 0.81 0.08
CA ILE A 21 11.50 1.73 -0.52
C ILE A 21 11.05 2.06 -1.96
N PRO A 22 9.92 2.79 -2.13
CA PRO A 22 9.40 3.09 -3.46
C PRO A 22 10.29 4.12 -4.16
N GLY A 23 10.86 3.74 -5.31
CA GLY A 23 11.67 4.62 -6.13
C GLY A 23 10.83 5.62 -6.92
N THR A 24 11.31 6.86 -7.05
CA THR A 24 10.74 7.87 -7.97
C THR A 24 11.76 8.99 -8.22
N SER A 25 11.75 9.57 -9.42
CA SER A 25 12.47 10.81 -9.74
C SER A 25 11.57 12.06 -9.73
N SER A 26 10.25 11.89 -9.52
CA SER A 26 9.26 12.96 -9.46
C SER A 26 8.98 13.37 -8.02
N THR A 27 9.05 14.66 -7.73
CA THR A 27 8.70 15.24 -6.42
C THR A 27 7.21 15.09 -6.11
N ALA A 28 6.35 15.09 -7.13
CA ALA A 28 4.91 14.84 -6.96
C ALA A 28 4.66 13.40 -6.50
N HIS A 29 5.27 12.42 -7.17
CA HIS A 29 5.19 11.01 -6.75
C HIS A 29 5.83 10.77 -5.38
N LEU A 30 6.90 11.51 -5.05
CA LEU A 30 7.47 11.45 -3.71
C LEU A 30 6.44 11.87 -2.65
N ALA A 31 5.72 12.97 -2.88
CA ALA A 31 4.65 13.42 -1.99
C ALA A 31 3.52 12.39 -1.87
N GLU A 32 3.13 11.78 -2.99
CA GLU A 32 2.14 10.69 -3.00
C GLU A 32 2.59 9.47 -2.18
N ASN A 33 3.83 9.02 -2.38
CA ASN A 33 4.44 7.90 -1.66
C ASN A 33 4.43 8.13 -0.14
N LEU A 34 4.80 9.35 0.29
CA LEU A 34 4.80 9.72 1.71
C LEU A 34 3.38 9.74 2.29
N ALA A 35 2.40 10.27 1.53
CA ALA A 35 1.01 10.34 1.96
C ALA A 35 0.34 8.96 2.07
N ALA A 36 0.81 7.95 1.32
CA ALA A 36 0.27 6.59 1.39
C ALA A 36 0.32 5.99 2.81
N SER A 37 1.38 6.29 3.59
CA SER A 37 1.53 5.79 4.97
C SER A 37 0.43 6.26 5.94
N ARG A 38 -0.30 7.33 5.59
CA ARG A 38 -1.37 7.91 6.40
C ARG A 38 -2.76 7.57 5.87
N LEU A 39 -2.83 6.82 4.78
CA LEU A 39 -4.09 6.45 4.16
C LEU A 39 -4.74 5.36 5.01
N ASP A 40 -5.90 5.66 5.58
CA ASP A 40 -6.75 4.66 6.18
C ASP A 40 -7.56 3.95 5.10
N ILE A 41 -7.42 2.62 5.03
CA ILE A 41 -8.17 1.78 4.10
C ILE A 41 -9.31 1.16 4.91
N PRO A 42 -10.59 1.36 4.55
CA PRO A 42 -11.69 0.72 5.25
C PRO A 42 -11.54 -0.81 5.25
N ASP A 43 -11.97 -1.48 6.32
CA ASP A 43 -11.79 -2.94 6.43
C ASP A 43 -12.48 -3.71 5.30
N ALA A 44 -13.66 -3.27 4.85
CA ALA A 44 -14.32 -3.86 3.68
C ALA A 44 -13.47 -3.78 2.39
N ALA A 45 -12.68 -2.70 2.23
CA ALA A 45 -11.76 -2.59 1.10
C ALA A 45 -10.52 -3.47 1.31
N MET A 46 -10.05 -3.63 2.55
CA MET A 46 -8.98 -4.57 2.88
C MET A 46 -9.38 -6.03 2.64
N ASP A 47 -10.62 -6.40 2.92
CA ASP A 47 -11.15 -7.74 2.64
C ASP A 47 -11.07 -8.02 1.14
N VAL A 48 -11.52 -7.06 0.32
CA VAL A 48 -11.43 -7.15 -1.14
C VAL A 48 -9.97 -7.24 -1.59
N LEU A 49 -9.08 -6.39 -1.08
CA LEU A 49 -7.65 -6.42 -1.42
C LEU A 49 -6.96 -7.71 -0.96
N GLY A 50 -7.42 -8.32 0.14
CA GLY A 50 -6.94 -9.62 0.62
C GLY A 50 -7.22 -10.78 -0.33
N THR A 51 -8.26 -10.65 -1.18
CA THR A 51 -8.50 -11.63 -2.26
C THR A 51 -7.47 -11.51 -3.40
N ILE A 52 -6.80 -10.38 -3.51
CA ILE A 52 -5.77 -10.11 -4.52
C ILE A 52 -4.42 -10.56 -3.96
N GLY A 53 -3.92 -11.70 -4.43
CA GLY A 53 -2.62 -12.27 -4.00
C GLY A 53 -2.69 -13.60 -3.23
N GLY A 54 -3.87 -14.22 -3.14
CA GLY A 54 -4.07 -15.55 -2.56
C GLY A 54 -3.54 -16.70 -3.43
N SER A 55 -2.21 -16.85 -3.52
CA SER A 55 -1.48 -18.08 -3.89
C SER A 55 0.02 -17.88 -3.64
N ALA A 56 0.40 -17.72 -2.38
CA ALA A 56 1.79 -17.80 -1.92
C ALA A 56 1.82 -18.21 -0.44
N ALA A 57 1.13 -19.30 -0.12
CA ALA A 57 1.29 -20.04 1.13
C ALA A 57 1.14 -21.53 0.81
N SER A 58 2.24 -22.10 0.30
CA SER A 58 2.56 -23.52 0.29
C SER A 58 4.00 -23.65 0.77
#